data_AF-A0A946U0F0-F1
#
_entry.id   AF-A0A946U0F0-F1
#
_cell.length_a   1.000
_cell.length_b   1.000
_cell.length_c   1.000
_cell.angle_alpha   90.00
_cell.angle_beta   90.00
_cell.angle_gamma   90.00
#
_symmetry.space_group_name_H-M   'P 1'
#
loop_
_entity.id
_entity.type
_entity.pdbx_description
1 polymer ?
#
loop_
_entity_poly.entity_id
_entity_poly.type
_entity_poly.pdbx_seq_one_letter_code
_entity_poly.pdbx_strand_id
1 'polypeptide(L)'
;MPHVQTEVEQHYRSRIVERFRQSGGRYSIDTTTVILAKEFGFCYGVERAIDLAYATRQVFPKKNIYLIGEIIHNPEVNKQLQKMGIMNLAGDDPDATINDLTKDDIVIVPAFGAEITLMDQIDRKGCQIVDTTCGDVMRVWKRVRNYAKGGFTAIIHGKADHEETRATASRATDDIGGHYLVILTIEDCEYVCNYIRKGGDKEEFLQRFSNAYSPGFDPDKHLKKIGVANQTTMLKGETEEIQKKLYTAINDRDEELAKDNFQ
;
A
#
# COMPACT_ATOMS: atom_id res chain seq x y z
N MET A 1 -25.66 -1.68 0.93
CA MET A 1 -26.89 -1.52 1.74
C MET A 1 -27.29 -0.04 1.68
N PRO A 2 -28.53 0.32 1.30
CA PRO A 2 -28.91 1.71 1.06
C PRO A 2 -28.71 2.65 2.26
N HIS A 3 -28.89 2.14 3.49
CA HIS A 3 -28.70 2.92 4.72
C HIS A 3 -27.24 3.30 4.98
N VAL A 4 -26.28 2.37 4.80
CA VAL A 4 -24.83 2.67 4.90
C VAL A 4 -24.45 3.78 3.93
N GLN A 5 -24.90 3.66 2.68
CA GLN A 5 -24.57 4.60 1.63
C GLN A 5 -25.14 6.00 1.91
N THR A 6 -26.34 6.08 2.49
CA THR A 6 -26.94 7.36 2.89
C THR A 6 -26.15 8.04 4.01
N GLU A 7 -25.67 7.27 4.99
CA GLU A 7 -24.89 7.79 6.11
C GLU A 7 -23.51 8.27 5.64
N VAL A 8 -22.82 7.50 4.80
CA VAL A 8 -21.53 7.89 4.20
C VAL A 8 -21.69 9.15 3.33
N GLU A 9 -22.75 9.23 2.52
CA GLU A 9 -23.01 10.39 1.66
C GLU A 9 -23.25 11.68 2.47
N GLN A 10 -23.95 11.61 3.60
CA GLN A 10 -24.18 12.78 4.46
C GLN A 10 -22.88 13.35 5.04
N HIS A 11 -21.92 12.50 5.34
CA HIS A 11 -20.67 12.92 5.99
C HIS A 11 -19.62 13.43 5.00
N TYR A 12 -19.61 12.93 3.76
CA TYR A 12 -18.50 13.19 2.83
C TYR A 12 -18.88 13.87 1.51
N ARG A 13 -20.17 14.12 1.22
CA ARG A 13 -20.58 14.91 0.04
C ARG A 13 -20.85 16.37 0.38
N SER A 14 -20.35 17.26 -0.48
CA SER A 14 -20.55 18.71 -0.37
C SER A 14 -21.47 19.23 -1.47
N ARG A 15 -22.59 19.85 -1.08
CA ARG A 15 -23.52 20.52 -2.01
C ARG A 15 -22.86 21.63 -2.82
N ILE A 16 -21.84 22.29 -2.26
CA ILE A 16 -21.08 23.34 -2.97
C ILE A 16 -20.28 22.69 -4.10
N VAL A 17 -19.59 21.59 -3.79
CA VAL A 17 -18.82 20.84 -4.78
C VAL A 17 -19.72 20.30 -5.90
N GLU A 18 -20.90 19.77 -5.55
CA GLU A 18 -21.87 19.28 -6.54
C GLU A 18 -22.36 20.40 -7.47
N ARG A 19 -22.64 21.60 -6.94
CA ARG A 19 -23.00 22.77 -7.77
C ARG A 19 -21.88 23.17 -8.71
N PHE A 20 -20.63 23.17 -8.24
CA PHE A 20 -19.48 23.47 -9.09
C PHE A 20 -19.28 22.41 -10.18
N ARG A 21 -19.49 21.12 -9.87
CA ARG A 21 -19.45 20.05 -10.89
C ARG A 21 -20.52 20.28 -11.97
N GLN A 22 -21.73 20.67 -11.58
CA GLN A 22 -22.82 21.01 -12.51
C GLN A 22 -22.50 22.24 -13.38
N SER A 23 -21.68 23.18 -12.89
CA SER A 23 -21.23 24.36 -13.65
C SER A 23 -19.97 24.13 -14.49
N GLY A 24 -19.59 22.87 -14.75
CA GLY A 24 -18.39 22.53 -15.52
C GLY A 24 -17.07 22.70 -14.75
N GLY A 25 -17.13 22.72 -13.41
CA GLY A 25 -15.96 22.79 -12.54
C GLY A 25 -15.30 24.17 -12.47
N ARG A 26 -15.89 25.21 -13.07
CA ARG A 26 -15.36 26.57 -13.07
C ARG A 26 -16.38 27.54 -12.50
N TYR A 27 -15.91 28.45 -11.66
CA TYR A 27 -16.72 29.53 -11.12
C TYR A 27 -15.88 30.80 -10.99
N SER A 28 -16.40 31.94 -11.43
CA SER A 28 -15.70 33.23 -11.39
C SER A 28 -16.50 34.23 -10.55
N ILE A 29 -15.82 34.90 -9.63
CA ILE A 29 -16.35 36.00 -8.81
C ILE A 29 -15.40 37.18 -8.97
N ASP A 30 -15.88 38.27 -9.56
CA ASP A 30 -15.10 39.45 -9.92
C ASP A 30 -13.82 39.07 -10.69
N THR A 31 -12.65 39.27 -10.08
CA THR A 31 -11.33 38.97 -10.66
C THR A 31 -10.81 37.58 -10.28
N THR A 32 -11.52 36.85 -9.41
CA THR A 32 -11.08 35.54 -8.90
C THR A 32 -11.81 34.43 -9.64
N THR A 33 -11.06 33.41 -10.10
CA THR A 33 -11.63 32.19 -10.67
C THR A 33 -11.21 30.99 -9.84
N VAL A 34 -12.20 30.20 -9.43
CA VAL A 34 -12.01 28.89 -8.82
C VAL A 34 -12.24 27.82 -9.88
N ILE A 35 -11.29 26.90 -10.01
CA ILE A 35 -11.35 25.77 -10.93
C ILE A 35 -11.19 24.49 -10.12
N LEU A 36 -12.16 23.59 -10.23
CA LEU A 36 -12.05 22.23 -9.70
C LEU A 36 -11.30 21.36 -10.69
N ALA A 37 -10.42 20.51 -10.16
CA ALA A 37 -9.83 19.44 -10.94
C ALA A 37 -10.94 18.55 -11.52
N LYS A 38 -10.69 17.97 -12.70
CA LYS A 38 -11.63 17.06 -13.35
C LYS A 38 -11.90 15.83 -12.47
N GLU A 39 -10.84 15.27 -11.88
CA GLU A 39 -10.87 14.13 -10.98
C GLU A 39 -10.27 14.55 -9.64
N PHE A 40 -11.04 14.40 -8.55
CA PHE A 40 -10.60 14.66 -7.18
C PHE A 40 -11.58 14.03 -6.18
N GLY A 41 -11.10 13.81 -4.96
CA GLY A 41 -11.87 13.20 -3.87
C GLY A 41 -11.50 11.73 -3.66
N PHE A 42 -12.44 10.96 -3.12
CA PHE A 42 -12.21 9.55 -2.83
C PHE A 42 -12.16 8.73 -4.12
N CYS A 43 -11.18 7.84 -4.20
CA CYS A 43 -11.17 6.79 -5.21
C CYS A 43 -12.07 5.63 -4.75
N TYR A 44 -12.41 4.73 -5.68
CA TYR A 44 -13.23 3.55 -5.39
C TYR A 44 -12.69 2.70 -4.23
N GLY A 45 -11.36 2.54 -4.11
CA GLY A 45 -10.74 1.78 -3.02
C GLY A 45 -11.02 2.40 -1.65
N VAL A 46 -10.97 3.73 -1.56
CA VAL A 46 -11.28 4.49 -0.34
C VAL A 46 -12.77 4.39 -0.01
N GLU A 47 -13.65 4.64 -0.98
CA GLU A 47 -15.10 4.54 -0.79
C GLU A 47 -15.50 3.15 -0.27
N ARG A 48 -14.97 2.08 -0.91
CA ARG A 48 -15.22 0.70 -0.50
C ARG A 48 -14.73 0.43 0.92
N ALA A 49 -13.57 0.96 1.31
CA ALA A 49 -13.03 0.71 2.64
C ALA A 49 -13.88 1.37 3.73
N ILE A 50 -14.32 2.59 3.49
CA ILE A 50 -15.25 3.30 4.38
C ILE A 50 -16.59 2.55 4.45
N ASP A 51 -17.18 2.19 3.31
CA ASP A 51 -18.45 1.47 3.25
C ASP A 51 -18.40 0.15 4.03
N LEU A 52 -17.31 -0.61 3.90
CA LEU A 52 -17.11 -1.85 4.64
C LEU A 52 -16.96 -1.62 6.14
N ALA A 53 -16.26 -0.56 6.57
CA ALA A 53 -16.14 -0.22 7.98
C ALA A 53 -17.52 0.12 8.60
N TYR A 54 -18.32 0.92 7.90
CA TYR A 54 -19.69 1.25 8.34
C TYR A 54 -20.59 0.01 8.36
N ALA A 55 -20.55 -0.79 7.30
CA ALA A 55 -21.32 -2.03 7.23
C ALA A 55 -20.92 -2.99 8.36
N THR A 56 -19.64 -3.06 8.71
CA THR A 56 -19.13 -3.89 9.81
C THR A 56 -19.76 -3.48 11.14
N ARG A 57 -19.83 -2.17 11.44
CA ARG A 57 -20.54 -1.68 12.64
C ARG A 57 -22.03 -1.99 12.62
N GLN A 58 -22.70 -1.85 11.47
CA GLN A 58 -24.14 -2.15 11.36
C GLN A 58 -24.46 -3.65 11.52
N VAL A 59 -23.63 -4.53 10.94
CA VAL A 59 -23.81 -5.99 11.03
C VAL A 59 -23.48 -6.49 12.44
N PHE A 60 -22.52 -5.86 13.12
CA PHE A 60 -22.04 -6.28 14.44
C PHE A 60 -22.22 -5.18 15.51
N PRO A 61 -23.46 -4.80 15.85
CA PRO A 61 -23.73 -3.62 16.69
C PRO A 61 -23.24 -3.75 18.14
N LYS A 62 -23.07 -4.99 18.63
CA LYS A 62 -22.67 -5.28 20.03
C LYS A 62 -21.24 -5.82 20.18
N LYS A 63 -20.52 -6.04 19.08
CA LYS A 63 -19.16 -6.58 19.12
C LYS A 63 -18.16 -5.43 19.23
N ASN A 64 -17.01 -5.71 19.86
CA ASN A 64 -15.86 -4.83 19.73
C ASN A 64 -15.35 -4.95 18.29
N ILE A 65 -15.04 -3.80 17.69
CA ILE A 65 -14.49 -3.74 16.34
C ILE A 65 -13.24 -2.90 16.44
N TYR A 66 -12.13 -3.50 16.04
CA TYR A 66 -10.82 -2.87 16.02
C TYR A 66 -10.40 -2.60 14.59
N LEU A 67 -9.66 -1.52 14.38
CA LEU A 67 -9.05 -1.13 13.12
C LEU A 67 -7.54 -1.17 13.28
N ILE A 68 -6.86 -1.80 12.32
CA ILE A 68 -5.39 -1.77 12.29
C ILE A 68 -4.95 -0.39 11.80
N GLY A 69 -4.45 0.44 12.72
CA GLY A 69 -4.01 1.80 12.41
C GLY A 69 -5.16 2.67 11.91
N GLU A 70 -4.96 3.31 10.76
CA GLU A 70 -5.96 4.16 10.11
C GLU A 70 -6.64 3.45 8.93
N ILE A 71 -7.93 3.69 8.68
CA ILE A 71 -8.63 3.08 7.53
C ILE A 71 -8.04 3.60 6.21
N ILE A 72 -7.73 4.90 6.22
CA ILE A 72 -7.05 5.72 5.21
C ILE A 72 -6.36 6.88 5.95
N HIS A 73 -5.38 7.53 5.34
CA HIS A 73 -4.72 8.72 5.89
C HIS A 73 -5.61 9.98 5.80
N ASN A 74 -6.74 9.96 6.52
CA ASN A 74 -7.66 11.08 6.68
C ASN A 74 -8.17 11.14 8.14
N PRO A 75 -7.67 12.09 8.93
CA PRO A 75 -8.01 12.20 10.35
C PRO A 75 -9.51 12.33 10.63
N GLU A 76 -10.27 13.03 9.75
CA GLU A 76 -11.71 13.22 9.96
C GLU A 76 -12.47 11.90 9.76
N VAL A 77 -12.08 11.10 8.76
CA VAL A 77 -12.66 9.78 8.54
C VAL A 77 -12.35 8.85 9.73
N ASN A 78 -11.11 8.81 10.20
CA ASN A 78 -10.74 7.98 11.36
C ASN A 78 -11.48 8.41 12.64
N LYS A 79 -11.55 9.71 12.91
CA LYS A 79 -12.30 10.26 14.05
C LYS A 79 -13.78 9.90 13.99
N GLN A 80 -14.35 9.84 12.79
CA GLN A 80 -15.72 9.42 12.61
C GLN A 80 -15.92 7.94 12.92
N LEU A 81 -15.04 7.06 12.44
CA LEU A 81 -15.10 5.63 12.77
C LEU A 81 -14.96 5.41 14.29
N GLN A 82 -14.09 6.16 14.96
CA GLN A 82 -13.97 6.16 16.43
C GLN A 82 -15.28 6.56 17.13
N LYS A 83 -15.96 7.62 16.67
CA LYS A 83 -17.29 8.01 17.20
C LYS A 83 -18.34 6.93 17.00
N MET A 84 -18.18 6.05 16.01
CA MET A 84 -19.03 4.89 15.77
C MET A 84 -18.61 3.66 16.61
N GLY A 85 -17.64 3.80 17.51
CA GLY A 85 -17.14 2.74 18.38
C GLY A 85 -16.23 1.75 17.66
N ILE A 86 -15.55 2.16 16.57
CA ILE A 86 -14.47 1.38 15.98
C ILE A 86 -13.16 1.85 16.62
N MET A 87 -12.52 0.97 17.38
CA MET A 87 -11.33 1.24 18.19
C MET A 87 -10.05 1.01 17.39
N ASN A 88 -8.95 1.65 17.74
CA ASN A 88 -7.65 1.45 17.10
C ASN A 88 -6.84 0.36 17.80
N LEU A 89 -6.21 -0.52 17.01
CA LEU A 89 -5.35 -1.62 17.49
C LEU A 89 -3.84 -1.29 17.43
N ALA A 90 -3.48 -0.21 16.72
CA ALA A 90 -2.10 0.19 16.47
C ALA A 90 -2.02 1.71 16.28
N GLY A 91 -0.81 2.28 16.39
CA GLY A 91 -0.54 3.71 16.26
C GLY A 91 0.07 4.29 17.54
N ASP A 92 0.12 5.63 17.62
CA ASP A 92 0.74 6.36 18.75
C ASP A 92 -0.08 6.27 20.05
N ASP A 93 -1.40 6.08 19.94
CA ASP A 93 -2.33 5.95 21.07
C ASP A 93 -3.39 4.88 20.77
N PRO A 94 -3.03 3.58 20.85
CA PRO A 94 -3.95 2.49 20.54
C PRO A 94 -4.93 2.23 21.70
N ASP A 95 -6.20 1.99 21.38
CA ASP A 95 -7.22 1.62 22.38
C ASP A 95 -6.99 0.21 22.95
N ALA A 96 -6.32 -0.65 22.18
CA ALA A 96 -5.97 -2.02 22.55
C ALA A 96 -4.74 -2.49 21.80
N THR A 97 -4.12 -3.58 22.27
CA THR A 97 -3.08 -4.30 21.55
C THR A 97 -3.60 -5.63 21.02
N ILE A 98 -2.84 -6.26 20.12
CA ILE A 98 -3.15 -7.61 19.60
C ILE A 98 -3.32 -8.63 20.74
N ASN A 99 -2.66 -8.43 21.88
CA ASN A 99 -2.75 -9.33 23.01
C ASN A 99 -4.12 -9.28 23.70
N ASP A 100 -4.78 -8.14 23.66
CA ASP A 100 -6.09 -7.89 24.28
C ASP A 100 -7.24 -8.45 23.45
N LEU A 101 -6.98 -8.81 22.19
CA LEU A 101 -7.97 -9.40 21.29
C LEU A 101 -8.45 -10.78 21.76
N THR A 102 -9.74 -11.01 21.54
CA THR A 102 -10.45 -12.27 21.78
C THR A 102 -11.12 -12.76 20.49
N LYS A 103 -11.45 -14.05 20.43
CA LYS A 103 -12.19 -14.65 19.31
C LYS A 103 -13.56 -14.00 19.03
N ASP A 104 -14.08 -13.24 19.97
CA ASP A 104 -15.37 -12.57 19.85
C ASP A 104 -15.26 -11.20 19.17
N ASP A 105 -14.04 -10.70 18.98
CA ASP A 105 -13.76 -9.39 18.39
C ASP A 105 -13.64 -9.46 16.86
N ILE A 106 -13.86 -8.31 16.22
CA ILE A 106 -13.71 -8.14 14.77
C ILE A 106 -12.54 -7.20 14.52
N VAL A 107 -11.69 -7.54 13.55
CA VAL A 107 -10.57 -6.69 13.14
C VAL A 107 -10.73 -6.28 11.69
N ILE A 108 -10.73 -4.97 11.45
CA ILE A 108 -10.76 -4.36 10.14
C ILE A 108 -9.31 -4.12 9.68
N VAL A 109 -8.98 -4.65 8.50
CA VAL A 109 -7.72 -4.36 7.80
C VAL A 109 -7.92 -3.12 6.95
N PRO A 110 -7.00 -2.13 6.97
CA PRO A 110 -7.16 -0.87 6.25
C PRO A 110 -7.00 -1.01 4.73
N ALA A 111 -7.29 0.07 4.00
CA ALA A 111 -7.28 0.07 2.52
C ALA A 111 -5.89 -0.21 1.91
N PHE A 112 -4.82 0.15 2.60
CA PHE A 112 -3.43 -0.14 2.21
C PHE A 112 -2.96 -1.55 2.62
N GLY A 113 -3.79 -2.29 3.35
CA GLY A 113 -3.52 -3.65 3.80
C GLY A 113 -2.66 -3.73 5.06
N ALA A 114 -2.23 -4.94 5.40
CA ALA A 114 -1.39 -5.22 6.56
C ALA A 114 -0.36 -6.31 6.24
N GLU A 115 0.72 -6.34 7.03
CA GLU A 115 1.78 -7.34 6.95
C GLU A 115 1.24 -8.75 7.27
N ILE A 116 1.74 -9.79 6.58
CA ILE A 116 1.29 -11.18 6.79
C ILE A 116 1.42 -11.61 8.26
N THR A 117 2.54 -11.28 8.91
CA THR A 117 2.80 -11.66 10.30
C THR A 117 1.75 -11.11 11.26
N LEU A 118 1.29 -9.88 11.05
CA LEU A 118 0.21 -9.26 11.82
C LEU A 118 -1.12 -9.97 11.56
N MET A 119 -1.43 -10.26 10.29
CA MET A 119 -2.64 -11.00 9.92
C MET A 119 -2.68 -12.39 10.55
N ASP A 120 -1.57 -13.13 10.54
CA ASP A 120 -1.46 -14.45 11.16
C ASP A 120 -1.64 -14.38 12.69
N GLN A 121 -1.13 -13.33 13.33
CA GLN A 121 -1.32 -13.13 14.78
C GLN A 121 -2.80 -12.92 15.12
N ILE A 122 -3.52 -12.12 14.32
CA ILE A 122 -4.95 -11.87 14.51
C ILE A 122 -5.76 -13.15 14.23
N ASP A 123 -5.44 -13.88 13.16
CA ASP A 123 -6.12 -15.14 12.82
C ASP A 123 -5.94 -16.20 13.92
N ARG A 124 -4.74 -16.31 14.50
CA ARG A 124 -4.48 -17.21 15.65
C ARG A 124 -5.28 -16.88 16.90
N LYS A 125 -5.73 -15.62 17.08
CA LYS A 125 -6.64 -15.24 18.15
C LYS A 125 -8.09 -15.69 17.90
N GLY A 126 -8.39 -16.13 16.67
CA GLY A 126 -9.72 -16.55 16.24
C GLY A 126 -10.66 -15.38 15.96
N CYS A 127 -10.12 -14.16 15.78
CA CYS A 127 -10.92 -12.98 15.49
C CYS A 127 -11.51 -13.05 14.08
N GLN A 128 -12.68 -12.45 13.88
CA GLN A 128 -13.23 -12.31 12.54
C GLN A 128 -12.56 -11.13 11.83
N ILE A 129 -12.00 -11.37 10.65
CA ILE A 129 -11.30 -10.34 9.87
C ILE A 129 -12.23 -9.77 8.80
N VAL A 130 -12.28 -8.44 8.71
CA VAL A 130 -12.88 -7.70 7.59
C VAL A 130 -11.77 -7.01 6.80
N ASP A 131 -11.41 -7.58 5.66
CA ASP A 131 -10.34 -7.06 4.82
C ASP A 131 -10.84 -5.99 3.84
N THR A 132 -10.48 -4.73 4.11
CA THR A 132 -10.85 -3.59 3.25
C THR A 132 -9.78 -3.22 2.23
N THR A 133 -8.69 -4.00 2.13
CA THR A 133 -7.58 -3.74 1.21
C THR A 133 -8.08 -3.41 -0.20
N CYS A 134 -7.54 -2.35 -0.79
CA CYS A 134 -7.87 -1.88 -2.12
C CYS A 134 -7.48 -2.94 -3.17
N GLY A 135 -8.34 -3.15 -4.18
CA GLY A 135 -8.07 -4.08 -5.26
C GLY A 135 -6.79 -3.77 -6.03
N ASP A 136 -6.39 -2.49 -6.14
CA ASP A 136 -5.12 -2.09 -6.73
C ASP A 136 -3.91 -2.58 -5.93
N VAL A 137 -3.95 -2.46 -4.61
CA VAL A 137 -2.90 -2.97 -3.71
C VAL A 137 -2.81 -4.49 -3.82
N MET A 138 -3.95 -5.19 -3.84
CA MET A 138 -3.98 -6.64 -4.02
C MET A 138 -3.37 -7.08 -5.38
N ARG A 139 -3.51 -6.27 -6.44
CA ARG A 139 -2.84 -6.53 -7.72
C ARG A 139 -1.32 -6.44 -7.62
N VAL A 140 -0.80 -5.48 -6.86
CA VAL A 140 0.65 -5.37 -6.58
C VAL A 140 1.12 -6.58 -5.78
N TRP A 141 0.37 -7.01 -4.75
CA TRP A 141 0.68 -8.20 -3.96
C TRP A 141 0.75 -9.47 -4.82
N LYS A 142 -0.20 -9.63 -5.75
CA LYS A 142 -0.17 -10.76 -6.70
C LYS A 142 1.09 -10.73 -7.57
N ARG A 143 1.53 -9.54 -7.99
CA ARG A 143 2.72 -9.36 -8.82
C ARG A 143 3.99 -9.76 -8.07
N VAL A 144 4.20 -9.27 -6.84
CA VAL A 144 5.40 -9.62 -6.05
C VAL A 144 5.43 -11.10 -5.66
N ARG A 145 4.28 -11.73 -5.39
CA ARG A 145 4.22 -13.19 -5.19
C ARG A 145 4.58 -13.96 -6.46
N ASN A 146 4.17 -13.47 -7.64
CA ASN A 146 4.55 -14.10 -8.91
C ASN A 146 6.05 -13.97 -9.18
N TYR A 147 6.66 -12.83 -8.82
CA TYR A 147 8.12 -12.65 -8.89
C TYR A 147 8.84 -13.69 -8.03
N ALA A 148 8.44 -13.84 -6.76
CA ALA A 148 9.00 -14.85 -5.88
C ALA A 148 8.89 -16.27 -6.47
N LYS A 149 7.72 -16.65 -7.01
CA LYS A 149 7.52 -17.95 -7.68
C LYS A 149 8.42 -18.16 -8.90
N GLY A 150 8.72 -17.09 -9.62
CA GLY A 150 9.60 -17.11 -10.79
C GLY A 150 11.09 -17.01 -10.45
N GLY A 151 11.46 -16.92 -9.17
CA GLY A 151 12.84 -16.68 -8.74
C GLY A 151 13.35 -15.26 -9.01
N PHE A 152 12.43 -14.29 -9.14
CA PHE A 152 12.74 -12.87 -9.28
C PHE A 152 12.67 -12.18 -7.93
N THR A 153 13.62 -11.31 -7.67
CA THR A 153 13.58 -10.35 -6.57
C THR A 153 12.64 -9.21 -6.91
N ALA A 154 11.74 -8.85 -5.99
CA ALA A 154 10.88 -7.69 -6.16
C ALA A 154 11.64 -6.39 -5.84
N ILE A 155 11.85 -5.54 -6.85
CA ILE A 155 12.24 -4.14 -6.63
C ILE A 155 10.96 -3.33 -6.45
N ILE A 156 10.75 -2.80 -5.25
CA ILE A 156 9.53 -2.07 -4.88
C ILE A 156 9.86 -0.58 -4.89
N HIS A 157 9.30 0.17 -5.84
CA HIS A 157 9.35 1.63 -5.81
C HIS A 157 8.37 2.17 -4.77
N GLY A 158 8.88 2.73 -3.67
CA GLY A 158 8.05 3.22 -2.59
C GLY A 158 8.85 3.64 -1.37
N LYS A 159 8.14 4.10 -0.34
CA LYS A 159 8.76 4.44 0.95
C LYS A 159 8.84 3.19 1.83
N ALA A 160 10.03 2.78 2.27
CA ALA A 160 10.24 1.54 3.02
C ALA A 160 9.45 1.48 4.33
N ASP A 161 9.21 2.63 4.95
CA ASP A 161 8.48 2.80 6.20
C ASP A 161 6.97 3.01 6.01
N HIS A 162 6.44 3.06 4.79
CA HIS A 162 4.99 3.23 4.56
C HIS A 162 4.25 1.90 4.70
N GLU A 163 3.05 1.91 5.29
CA GLU A 163 2.29 0.69 5.62
C GLU A 163 2.00 -0.17 4.38
N GLU A 164 1.58 0.45 3.27
CA GLU A 164 1.36 -0.24 1.99
C GLU A 164 2.63 -0.95 1.48
N THR A 165 3.79 -0.30 1.61
CA THR A 165 5.07 -0.86 1.17
C THR A 165 5.48 -2.03 2.05
N ARG A 166 5.35 -1.90 3.37
CA ARG A 166 5.62 -3.02 4.30
C ARG A 166 4.68 -4.19 4.07
N ALA A 167 3.39 -3.93 3.90
CA ALA A 167 2.41 -4.94 3.57
C ALA A 167 2.78 -5.65 2.26
N THR A 168 3.13 -4.90 1.20
CA THR A 168 3.58 -5.45 -0.08
C THR A 168 4.88 -6.25 0.04
N ALA A 169 5.88 -5.74 0.76
CA ALA A 169 7.16 -6.40 0.98
C ALA A 169 7.01 -7.72 1.74
N SER A 170 6.11 -7.77 2.73
CA SER A 170 5.79 -9.02 3.45
C SER A 170 5.27 -10.10 2.49
N ARG A 171 4.52 -9.73 1.45
CA ARG A 171 4.02 -10.67 0.42
C ARG A 171 5.11 -11.20 -0.50
N ALA A 172 6.26 -10.52 -0.61
CA ALA A 172 7.39 -11.00 -1.41
C ALA A 172 8.22 -12.08 -0.68
N THR A 173 8.12 -12.15 0.65
CA THR A 173 8.90 -13.02 1.54
C THR A 173 8.04 -14.04 2.28
N ASP A 174 6.82 -14.28 1.78
CA ASP A 174 5.91 -15.27 2.35
C ASP A 174 6.45 -16.71 2.19
N ASP A 175 5.58 -17.72 2.32
CA ASP A 175 5.92 -19.15 2.21
C ASP A 175 6.78 -19.55 0.99
N ILE A 176 6.85 -18.69 -0.05
CA ILE A 176 7.64 -18.93 -1.27
C ILE A 176 9.13 -18.63 -1.05
N GLY A 177 9.50 -17.80 -0.06
CA GLY A 177 10.89 -17.46 0.26
C GLY A 177 11.58 -16.55 -0.77
N GLY A 178 10.82 -15.62 -1.37
CA GLY A 178 11.38 -14.63 -2.29
C GLY A 178 12.17 -13.51 -1.57
N HIS A 179 12.79 -12.64 -2.36
CA HIS A 179 13.55 -11.49 -1.87
C HIS A 179 12.97 -10.18 -2.39
N TYR A 180 13.17 -9.10 -1.64
CA TYR A 180 12.82 -7.75 -2.10
C TYR A 180 13.89 -6.73 -1.76
N LEU A 181 13.86 -5.63 -2.51
CA LEU A 181 14.55 -4.37 -2.22
C LEU A 181 13.58 -3.23 -2.48
N VAL A 182 13.44 -2.31 -1.53
CA VAL A 182 12.67 -1.08 -1.66
C VAL A 182 13.62 0.05 -2.05
N ILE A 183 13.24 0.82 -3.07
CA ILE A 183 13.94 2.04 -3.48
C ILE A 183 12.95 3.20 -3.54
N LEU A 184 13.40 4.39 -3.16
CA LEU A 184 12.54 5.56 -3.11
C LEU A 184 12.80 6.54 -4.26
N THR A 185 14.06 6.72 -4.64
CA THR A 185 14.45 7.80 -5.55
C THR A 185 15.06 7.30 -6.86
N ILE A 186 15.15 8.18 -7.86
CA ILE A 186 15.92 7.92 -9.08
C ILE A 186 17.40 7.70 -8.75
N GLU A 187 17.95 8.40 -7.75
CA GLU A 187 19.33 8.20 -7.30
C GLU A 187 19.55 6.79 -6.76
N ASP A 188 18.61 6.27 -5.95
CA ASP A 188 18.65 4.90 -5.47
C ASP A 188 18.61 3.90 -6.63
N CYS A 189 17.71 4.14 -7.61
CA CYS A 189 17.64 3.33 -8.81
C CYS A 189 18.97 3.32 -9.57
N GLU A 190 19.61 4.47 -9.74
CA GLU A 190 20.90 4.58 -10.42
C GLU A 190 22.02 3.85 -9.67
N TYR A 191 22.02 3.92 -8.33
CA TYR A 191 22.95 3.15 -7.51
C TYR A 191 22.75 1.64 -7.71
N VAL A 192 21.50 1.17 -7.68
CA VAL A 192 21.17 -0.24 -7.97
C VAL A 192 21.58 -0.64 -9.38
N CYS A 193 21.31 0.20 -10.37
CA CYS A 193 21.68 -0.05 -11.77
C CYS A 193 23.19 -0.15 -11.95
N ASN A 194 23.97 0.69 -11.26
CA ASN A 194 25.43 0.63 -11.30
C ASN A 194 25.94 -0.68 -10.69
N TYR A 195 25.37 -1.10 -9.56
CA TYR A 195 25.70 -2.36 -8.93
C TYR A 195 25.36 -3.56 -9.83
N ILE A 196 24.20 -3.55 -10.48
CA ILE A 196 23.81 -4.58 -11.45
C ILE A 196 24.85 -4.74 -12.57
N ARG A 197 25.36 -3.62 -13.11
CA ARG A 197 26.30 -3.63 -14.24
C ARG A 197 27.72 -4.05 -13.86
N LYS A 198 28.21 -3.57 -12.72
CA LYS A 198 29.64 -3.59 -12.38
C LYS A 198 29.96 -4.38 -11.12
N GLY A 199 28.95 -4.81 -10.38
CA GLY A 199 29.11 -5.19 -8.97
C GLY A 199 29.49 -3.99 -8.12
N GLY A 200 30.01 -4.24 -6.94
CA GLY A 200 30.48 -3.22 -6.02
C GLY A 200 30.73 -3.78 -4.63
N ASP A 201 30.91 -2.90 -3.66
CA ASP A 201 30.99 -3.28 -2.26
C ASP A 201 29.59 -3.67 -1.74
N LYS A 202 29.44 -4.94 -1.38
CA LYS A 202 28.19 -5.48 -0.86
C LYS A 202 27.81 -4.87 0.50
N GLU A 203 28.77 -4.62 1.37
CA GLU A 203 28.51 -4.06 2.70
C GLU A 203 28.03 -2.61 2.57
N GLU A 204 28.67 -1.81 1.70
CA GLU A 204 28.23 -0.45 1.38
C GLU A 204 26.81 -0.42 0.81
N PHE A 205 26.49 -1.34 -0.12
CA PHE A 205 25.16 -1.47 -0.69
C PHE A 205 24.11 -1.76 0.39
N LEU A 206 24.37 -2.74 1.25
CA LEU A 206 23.47 -3.11 2.33
C LEU A 206 23.33 -2.00 3.39
N GLN A 207 24.38 -1.20 3.60
CA GLN A 207 24.31 -0.04 4.49
C GLN A 207 23.44 1.06 3.89
N ARG A 208 23.59 1.36 2.59
CA ARG A 208 22.76 2.37 1.91
C ARG A 208 21.27 2.04 2.00
N PHE A 209 20.91 0.78 1.78
CA PHE A 209 19.53 0.31 1.81
C PHE A 209 19.13 -0.31 3.15
N SER A 210 19.72 0.15 4.26
CA SER A 210 19.39 -0.36 5.59
C SER A 210 17.88 -0.31 5.85
N ASN A 211 17.32 -1.42 6.33
CA ASN A 211 15.88 -1.61 6.57
C ASN A 211 14.98 -1.61 5.32
N ALA A 212 15.55 -1.60 4.11
CA ALA A 212 14.81 -1.57 2.85
C ALA A 212 14.92 -2.86 2.04
N TYR A 213 15.41 -3.96 2.62
CA TYR A 213 15.50 -5.26 1.94
C TYR A 213 15.05 -6.43 2.82
N SER A 214 14.71 -7.55 2.18
CA SER A 214 14.31 -8.79 2.86
C SER A 214 15.45 -9.42 3.68
N PRO A 215 15.18 -10.13 4.79
CA PRO A 215 16.19 -10.94 5.48
C PRO A 215 16.94 -11.88 4.52
N GLY A 216 18.27 -11.98 4.69
CA GLY A 216 19.12 -12.80 3.83
C GLY A 216 19.34 -12.25 2.41
N PHE A 217 18.93 -11.01 2.14
CA PHE A 217 19.20 -10.37 0.85
C PHE A 217 20.72 -10.29 0.56
N ASP A 218 21.08 -10.66 -0.67
CA ASP A 218 22.45 -10.70 -1.16
C ASP A 218 22.47 -10.04 -2.53
N PRO A 219 22.95 -8.79 -2.69
CA PRO A 219 22.87 -8.07 -3.96
C PRO A 219 23.61 -8.79 -5.10
N ASP A 220 24.69 -9.54 -4.80
CA ASP A 220 25.43 -10.35 -5.78
C ASP A 220 24.60 -11.49 -6.38
N LYS A 221 23.58 -11.96 -5.66
CA LYS A 221 22.71 -13.06 -6.08
C LYS A 221 21.35 -12.56 -6.53
N HIS A 222 20.74 -11.71 -5.71
CA HIS A 222 19.33 -11.35 -5.81
C HIS A 222 19.07 -10.20 -6.78
N LEU A 223 20.10 -9.48 -7.25
CA LEU A 223 19.94 -8.55 -8.37
C LEU A 223 20.11 -9.20 -9.75
N LYS A 224 20.26 -10.53 -9.82
CA LYS A 224 20.35 -11.27 -11.08
C LYS A 224 19.03 -11.34 -11.83
N LYS A 225 17.92 -11.58 -11.13
CA LYS A 225 16.58 -11.61 -11.71
C LYS A 225 15.71 -10.68 -10.91
N ILE A 226 15.16 -9.65 -11.55
CA ILE A 226 14.39 -8.62 -10.85
C ILE A 226 13.03 -8.37 -11.51
N GLY A 227 12.03 -8.09 -10.70
CA GLY A 227 10.71 -7.65 -11.14
C GLY A 227 10.34 -6.34 -10.47
N VAL A 228 9.72 -5.40 -11.18
CA VAL A 228 9.38 -4.07 -10.62
C VAL A 228 7.93 -3.97 -10.16
N ALA A 229 7.75 -3.70 -8.87
CA ALA A 229 6.49 -3.33 -8.24
C ALA A 229 6.56 -1.91 -7.69
N ASN A 230 5.41 -1.36 -7.28
CA ASN A 230 5.36 0.00 -6.74
C ASN A 230 4.29 0.12 -5.66
N GLN A 231 4.53 1.01 -4.71
CA GLN A 231 3.48 1.61 -3.89
C GLN A 231 2.54 2.40 -4.82
N THR A 232 1.23 2.20 -4.69
CA THR A 232 0.19 2.67 -5.62
C THR A 232 0.09 4.19 -5.70
N THR A 233 0.55 4.90 -4.67
CA THR A 233 0.53 6.38 -4.58
C THR A 233 1.83 7.06 -5.01
N MET A 234 2.82 6.29 -5.50
CA MET A 234 4.03 6.87 -6.09
C MET A 234 3.74 7.56 -7.43
N LEU A 235 4.57 8.53 -7.81
CA LEU A 235 4.44 9.18 -9.12
C LEU A 235 4.65 8.14 -10.22
N LYS A 236 3.65 8.02 -11.10
CA LYS A 236 3.67 7.09 -12.22
C LYS A 236 4.89 7.32 -13.13
N GLY A 237 5.20 8.58 -13.45
CA GLY A 237 6.33 8.93 -14.32
C GLY A 237 7.68 8.46 -13.75
N GLU A 238 7.89 8.65 -12.45
CA GLU A 238 9.11 8.17 -11.77
C GLU A 238 9.17 6.64 -11.78
N THR A 239 8.05 5.97 -11.53
CA THR A 239 8.00 4.50 -11.57
C THR A 239 8.35 3.95 -12.97
N GLU A 240 7.81 4.56 -14.02
CA GLU A 240 8.12 4.19 -15.41
C GLU A 240 9.59 4.46 -15.76
N GLU A 241 10.17 5.54 -15.24
CA GLU A 241 11.59 5.83 -15.41
C GLU A 241 12.47 4.80 -14.70
N ILE A 242 12.14 4.43 -13.46
CA ILE A 242 12.83 3.38 -12.70
C ILE A 242 12.79 2.06 -13.45
N GLN A 243 11.62 1.65 -13.96
CA GLN A 243 11.47 0.44 -14.77
C GLN A 243 12.39 0.45 -15.99
N LYS A 244 12.44 1.56 -16.74
CA LYS A 244 13.32 1.71 -17.90
C LYS A 244 14.80 1.60 -17.51
N LYS A 245 15.23 2.31 -16.46
CA LYS A 245 16.63 2.30 -16.01
C LYS A 245 17.07 0.90 -15.57
N LEU A 246 16.25 0.21 -14.78
CA LEU A 246 16.53 -1.15 -14.32
C LEU A 246 16.56 -2.15 -15.48
N TYR A 247 15.60 -2.06 -16.42
CA TYR A 247 15.62 -2.89 -17.63
C TYR A 247 16.90 -2.66 -18.43
N THR A 248 17.30 -1.41 -18.67
CA THR A 248 18.55 -1.09 -19.35
C THR A 248 19.75 -1.66 -18.62
N ALA A 249 19.81 -1.58 -17.28
CA ALA A 249 20.92 -2.16 -16.51
C ALA A 249 21.01 -3.69 -16.63
N ILE A 250 19.87 -4.39 -16.63
CA ILE A 250 19.82 -5.83 -16.87
C ILE A 250 20.21 -6.15 -18.31
N ASN A 251 19.74 -5.37 -19.28
CA ASN A 251 20.09 -5.53 -20.69
C ASN A 251 21.59 -5.31 -20.96
N ASP A 252 22.20 -4.32 -20.32
CA ASP A 252 23.64 -4.06 -20.42
C ASP A 252 24.48 -5.21 -19.85
N ARG A 253 23.94 -5.97 -18.89
CA ARG A 253 24.62 -7.11 -18.25
C ARG A 253 24.40 -8.43 -19.00
N ASP A 254 23.17 -8.68 -19.46
CA ASP A 254 22.71 -10.00 -19.92
C ASP A 254 22.44 -10.07 -21.42
N GLU A 255 22.44 -8.94 -22.13
CA GLU A 255 22.17 -8.83 -23.56
C GLU A 255 20.87 -9.54 -23.97
N GLU A 256 20.94 -10.58 -24.80
CA GLU A 256 19.77 -11.31 -25.31
C GLU A 256 18.95 -12.00 -24.20
N LEU A 257 19.56 -12.31 -23.06
CA LEU A 257 18.92 -12.99 -21.92
C LEU A 257 18.15 -12.02 -21.00
N ALA A 258 18.18 -10.71 -21.27
CA ALA A 258 17.56 -9.70 -20.42
C ALA A 258 16.05 -9.92 -20.20
N LYS A 259 15.36 -10.44 -21.23
CA LYS A 259 13.92 -10.73 -21.20
C LYS A 259 13.57 -11.85 -20.22
N ASP A 260 14.52 -12.73 -19.89
CA ASP A 260 14.33 -13.83 -18.94
C ASP A 260 14.66 -13.42 -17.50
N ASN A 261 15.29 -12.25 -17.32
CA ASN A 261 15.82 -11.76 -16.05
C ASN A 261 15.18 -10.45 -15.58
N PHE A 262 14.23 -9.89 -16.35
CA PHE A 262 13.45 -8.69 -15.99
C PHE A 262 11.94 -8.90 -16.14
N GLN A 263 11.15 -8.45 -15.16
CA GLN A 263 9.67 -8.44 -15.19
C GLN A 263 9.02 -7.20 -14.57
#